data_AF-A0A4P6ALB1-F1
#
_entry.id   AF-A0A4P6ALB1-F1
#
_cell.length_a   1.000
_cell.length_b   1.000
_cell.length_c   1.000
_cell.angle_alpha   90.00
_cell.angle_beta   90.00
_cell.angle_gamma   90.00
#
_symmetry.space_group_name_H-M   'P 1'
#
loop_
_entity.id
_entity.type
_entity.pdbx_description
1 polymer ?
#
loop_
_entity_poly.entity_id
_entity_poly.type
_entity_poly.pdbx_seq_one_letter_code
_entity_poly.pdbx_strand_id
1 'polypeptide(L)'
;MFKWMFILLSLVSVNALADNESLSIETRLPAGFELAFPNESNIQPEISDFTVLNFVPMSNEEGERWVVITVTNTASGRRTLNQNHLMALVADGSRIHPQALSQSVLANETLSIVINFGMSKFPLLNVYSRTEK
;
A
#
# COMPACT_ATOMS: atom_id res chain seq x y z
N MET A 1 27.85 46.98 -25.85
CA MET A 1 27.17 45.72 -26.21
C MET A 1 26.69 44.91 -24.99
N PHE A 2 26.61 45.51 -23.79
CA PHE A 2 26.24 44.79 -22.55
C PHE A 2 24.74 44.89 -22.19
N LYS A 3 23.99 45.79 -22.86
CA LYS A 3 22.56 46.04 -22.58
C LYS A 3 21.63 44.89 -22.98
N TRP A 4 22.04 44.07 -23.94
CA TRP A 4 21.21 42.96 -24.44
C TRP A 4 21.40 41.67 -23.63
N MET A 5 22.47 41.60 -22.82
CA MET A 5 22.75 40.43 -21.97
C MET A 5 21.80 40.33 -20.77
N PHE A 6 21.22 41.44 -20.33
CA PHE A 6 20.23 41.45 -19.24
C PHE A 6 18.83 41.00 -19.67
N ILE A 7 18.48 41.05 -20.96
CA ILE A 7 17.15 40.62 -21.45
C ILE A 7 17.08 39.09 -21.60
N LEU A 8 18.22 38.42 -21.82
CA LEU A 8 18.26 36.96 -21.94
C LEU A 8 18.06 36.24 -20.58
N LEU A 9 18.33 36.92 -19.46
CA LEU A 9 18.30 36.32 -18.13
C LEU A 9 16.90 36.35 -17.47
N SER A 10 15.91 37.03 -18.05
CA SER A 10 14.57 37.17 -17.48
C SER A 10 13.57 36.10 -17.93
N LEU A 11 14.00 35.06 -18.67
CA LEU A 11 13.13 34.00 -19.19
C LEU A 11 13.19 32.69 -18.40
N VAL A 12 13.91 32.63 -17.28
CA VAL A 12 13.91 31.45 -16.41
C VAL A 12 12.80 31.61 -15.36
N SER A 13 11.57 31.31 -15.76
CA SER A 13 10.49 31.05 -14.81
C SER A 13 10.66 29.64 -14.23
N VAL A 14 11.05 29.57 -12.95
CA VAL A 14 11.07 28.32 -12.19
C VAL A 14 9.61 27.93 -11.93
N ASN A 15 9.08 26.99 -12.71
CA ASN A 15 7.83 26.32 -12.37
C ASN A 15 8.15 25.35 -11.23
N ALA A 16 7.95 25.78 -10.00
CA ALA A 16 7.87 24.86 -8.87
C ALA A 16 6.53 24.12 -9.00
N LEU A 17 6.53 22.94 -9.64
CA LEU A 17 5.44 21.99 -9.50
C LEU A 17 5.46 21.50 -8.05
N ALA A 18 4.47 21.92 -7.27
CA ALA A 18 4.26 21.36 -5.94
C ALA A 18 3.76 19.92 -6.14
N ASP A 19 4.66 18.97 -5.93
CA ASP A 19 4.38 17.54 -5.91
C ASP A 19 3.64 17.21 -4.60
N ASN A 20 2.32 17.39 -4.63
CA ASN A 20 1.39 17.07 -3.55
C ASN A 20 0.25 16.26 -4.16
N GLU A 21 0.58 15.14 -4.80
CA GLU A 21 -0.46 14.24 -5.31
C GLU A 21 -1.27 13.68 -4.13
N SER A 22 -2.53 14.12 -4.03
CA SER A 22 -3.43 13.67 -2.97
C SER A 22 -3.88 12.24 -3.21
N LEU A 23 -3.82 11.40 -2.19
CA LEU A 23 -4.37 10.05 -2.23
C LEU A 23 -5.91 10.11 -2.25
N SER A 24 -6.49 9.34 -3.17
CA SER A 24 -7.94 9.12 -3.30
C SER A 24 -8.29 7.69 -2.88
N ILE A 25 -9.40 7.53 -2.17
CA ILE A 25 -9.91 6.21 -1.78
C ILE A 25 -10.42 5.46 -3.02
N GLU A 26 -9.98 4.22 -3.19
CA GLU A 26 -10.46 3.35 -4.26
C GLU A 26 -11.77 2.65 -3.87
N THR A 27 -12.61 2.40 -4.87
CA THR A 27 -13.85 1.66 -4.68
C THR A 27 -13.54 0.21 -4.35
N ARG A 28 -14.18 -0.32 -3.31
CA ARG A 28 -14.00 -1.72 -2.92
C ARG A 28 -14.97 -2.64 -3.62
N LEU A 29 -14.51 -3.86 -3.85
CA LEU A 29 -15.36 -4.95 -4.28
C LEU A 29 -16.41 -5.30 -3.20
N PRO A 30 -17.63 -5.70 -3.57
CA PRO A 30 -18.63 -6.18 -2.63
C PRO A 30 -18.12 -7.39 -1.84
N ALA A 31 -18.61 -7.55 -0.61
CA ALA A 31 -18.35 -8.74 0.18
C ALA A 31 -18.84 -10.00 -0.57
N GLY A 32 -18.01 -11.05 -0.59
CA GLY A 32 -18.33 -12.30 -1.27
C GLY A 32 -18.00 -12.34 -2.78
N PHE A 33 -17.39 -11.29 -3.33
CA PHE A 33 -16.85 -11.33 -4.69
C PHE A 33 -15.65 -12.28 -4.76
N GLU A 34 -15.71 -13.28 -5.64
CA GLU A 34 -14.66 -14.30 -5.77
C GLU A 34 -13.61 -13.89 -6.83
N LEU A 35 -12.34 -13.89 -6.43
CA LEU A 35 -11.19 -13.59 -7.30
C LEU A 35 -10.42 -14.87 -7.60
N ALA A 36 -10.46 -15.31 -8.87
CA ALA A 36 -9.88 -16.58 -9.30
C ALA A 36 -8.60 -16.40 -10.15
N PHE A 37 -7.68 -15.53 -9.72
CA PHE A 37 -6.38 -15.37 -10.38
C PHE A 37 -5.48 -16.58 -10.13
N PRO A 38 -4.74 -17.08 -11.14
CA PRO A 38 -3.79 -18.16 -10.96
C PRO A 38 -2.72 -17.81 -9.91
N ASN A 39 -2.20 -18.83 -9.23
CA ASN A 39 -1.11 -18.71 -8.26
C ASN A 39 -0.18 -19.93 -8.31
N GLU A 40 0.32 -20.27 -9.50
CA GLU A 40 1.13 -21.47 -9.71
C GLU A 40 2.40 -21.49 -8.85
N SER A 41 3.04 -20.33 -8.68
CA SER A 41 4.21 -20.15 -7.82
C SER A 41 3.89 -20.12 -6.32
N ASN A 42 2.61 -20.27 -5.95
CA ASN A 42 2.13 -20.26 -4.57
C ASN A 42 2.62 -19.06 -3.74
N ILE A 43 2.62 -17.87 -4.35
CA ILE A 43 3.06 -16.63 -3.69
C ILE A 43 2.03 -16.28 -2.62
N GLN A 44 2.47 -16.24 -1.36
CA GLN A 44 1.65 -16.00 -0.18
C GLN A 44 2.46 -15.25 0.88
N PRO A 45 1.81 -14.48 1.78
CA PRO A 45 2.50 -13.92 2.93
C PRO A 45 3.02 -15.05 3.84
N GLU A 46 4.04 -14.72 4.63
CA GLU A 46 4.52 -15.59 5.69
C GLU A 46 3.40 -15.84 6.70
N ILE A 47 3.43 -17.03 7.31
CA ILE A 47 2.47 -17.33 8.36
C ILE A 47 2.79 -16.47 9.58
N SER A 48 1.77 -15.86 10.18
CA SER A 48 1.91 -15.03 11.37
C SER A 48 0.66 -15.07 12.25
N ASP A 49 0.77 -14.46 13.43
CA ASP A 49 -0.34 -14.27 14.36
C ASP A 49 -1.19 -13.02 14.03
N PHE A 50 -1.20 -12.55 12.77
CA PHE A 50 -1.93 -11.36 12.37
C PHE A 50 -3.12 -11.71 11.47
N THR A 51 -4.28 -11.14 11.80
CA THR A 51 -5.49 -11.21 10.96
C THR A 51 -5.83 -9.83 10.45
N VAL A 52 -5.85 -9.63 9.13
CA VAL A 52 -6.40 -8.43 8.50
C VAL A 52 -7.93 -8.52 8.54
N LEU A 53 -8.57 -7.60 9.27
CA LEU A 53 -10.02 -7.52 9.39
C LEU A 53 -10.65 -6.66 8.28
N ASN A 54 -9.93 -5.62 7.85
CA ASN A 54 -10.45 -4.62 6.94
C ASN A 54 -9.29 -3.92 6.20
N PHE A 55 -9.52 -3.42 4.98
CA PHE A 55 -8.51 -2.70 4.21
C PHE A 55 -9.14 -1.62 3.30
N VAL A 56 -8.75 -0.34 3.41
CA VAL A 56 -9.16 0.75 2.50
C VAL A 56 -8.01 1.01 1.51
N PRO A 57 -8.10 0.59 0.25
CA PRO A 57 -7.11 0.96 -0.76
C PRO A 57 -7.23 2.44 -1.13
N MET A 58 -6.09 3.05 -1.40
CA MET A 58 -5.95 4.44 -1.80
C MET A 58 -4.86 4.55 -2.86
N SER A 59 -5.01 5.48 -3.80
CA SER A 59 -4.00 5.75 -4.82
C SER A 59 -4.00 7.20 -5.28
N ASN A 60 -2.96 7.59 -6.01
CA ASN A 60 -2.88 8.87 -6.73
C ASN A 60 -2.79 8.65 -8.26
N GLU A 61 -2.54 9.73 -9.02
CA GLU A 61 -2.51 9.70 -10.48
C GLU A 61 -1.22 9.05 -11.02
N GLU A 62 -0.12 9.15 -10.26
CA GLU A 62 1.14 8.45 -10.56
C GLU A 62 1.05 6.93 -10.36
N GLY A 63 0.03 6.45 -9.64
CA GLY A 63 -0.18 5.03 -9.35
C GLY A 63 0.50 4.57 -8.05
N GLU A 64 0.84 5.48 -7.15
CA GLU A 64 1.23 5.15 -5.78
C GLU A 64 0.08 4.43 -5.07
N ARG A 65 0.38 3.39 -4.31
CA ARG A 65 -0.59 2.53 -3.64
C ARG A 65 -0.40 2.56 -2.14
N TRP A 66 -1.43 3.04 -1.45
CA TRP A 66 -1.50 3.03 0.00
C TRP A 66 -2.75 2.28 0.45
N VAL A 67 -2.70 1.72 1.66
CA VAL A 67 -3.83 1.01 2.23
C VAL A 67 -3.93 1.32 3.71
N VAL A 68 -5.12 1.72 4.17
CA VAL A 68 -5.42 1.66 5.61
C VAL A 68 -5.88 0.25 5.92
N ILE A 69 -5.11 -0.52 6.70
CA ILE A 69 -5.55 -1.84 7.17
C ILE A 69 -6.01 -1.74 8.62
N THR A 70 -7.00 -2.54 8.99
CA THR A 70 -7.33 -2.87 10.38
C THR A 70 -6.84 -4.28 10.64
N VAL A 71 -5.96 -4.45 11.61
CA VAL A 71 -5.27 -5.71 11.90
C VAL A 71 -5.37 -6.06 13.38
N THR A 72 -5.53 -7.34 13.68
CA THR A 72 -5.51 -7.89 15.03
C THR A 72 -4.33 -8.82 15.22
N ASN A 73 -3.60 -8.66 16.33
CA ASN A 73 -2.64 -9.67 16.79
C ASN A 73 -3.39 -10.76 17.60
N THR A 74 -3.47 -11.97 17.07
CA THR A 74 -4.17 -13.10 17.68
C THR A 74 -3.30 -13.89 18.67
N ALA A 75 -2.03 -13.51 18.86
CA ALA A 75 -1.16 -14.13 19.83
C ALA A 75 -1.50 -13.71 21.27
N SER A 76 -1.12 -14.57 22.23
CA SER A 76 -1.16 -14.26 23.67
C SER A 76 -0.09 -13.26 24.12
N GLY A 77 0.88 -12.94 23.25
CA GLY A 77 1.97 -12.01 23.52
C GLY A 77 2.07 -10.91 22.47
N ARG A 78 2.96 -9.94 22.73
CA ARG A 78 3.30 -8.90 21.76
C ARG A 78 3.97 -9.51 20.52
N ARG A 79 3.62 -9.00 19.35
CA ARG A 79 4.22 -9.35 18.05
C ARG A 79 4.59 -8.09 17.29
N THR A 80 5.54 -8.24 16.37
CA THR A 80 5.89 -7.19 15.41
C THR A 80 5.31 -7.55 14.07
N LEU A 81 4.42 -6.72 13.55
CA LEU A 81 3.94 -6.77 12.18
C LEU A 81 5.01 -6.19 11.26
N ASN A 82 5.39 -6.92 10.22
CA ASN A 82 6.32 -6.49 9.19
C ASN A 82 5.74 -6.76 7.79
N GLN A 83 6.47 -6.39 6.75
CA GLN A 83 6.01 -6.52 5.36
C GLN A 83 5.79 -7.96 4.89
N ASN A 84 6.48 -8.95 5.48
CA ASN A 84 6.34 -10.34 5.06
C ASN A 84 5.00 -10.95 5.50
N HIS A 85 4.37 -10.39 6.53
CA HIS A 85 3.09 -10.86 7.08
C HIS A 85 1.87 -10.39 6.27
N LEU A 86 2.07 -9.51 5.31
CA LEU A 86 1.01 -8.91 4.51
C LEU A 86 1.28 -9.11 3.02
N MET A 87 0.20 -9.24 2.25
CA MET A 87 0.25 -9.34 0.80
C MET A 87 -0.96 -8.62 0.22
N ALA A 88 -0.77 -7.90 -0.89
CA ALA A 88 -1.86 -7.40 -1.71
C ALA A 88 -2.03 -8.25 -2.98
N LEU A 89 -3.28 -8.47 -3.39
CA LEU A 89 -3.62 -8.98 -4.71
C LEU A 89 -3.94 -7.79 -5.61
N VAL A 90 -3.19 -7.65 -6.69
CA VAL A 90 -3.34 -6.59 -7.68
C VAL A 90 -4.30 -7.03 -8.79
N ALA A 91 -4.94 -6.09 -9.48
CA ALA A 91 -5.95 -6.39 -10.50
C ALA A 91 -5.42 -7.11 -11.75
N ASP A 92 -4.11 -7.18 -11.94
CA ASP A 92 -3.45 -8.02 -12.95
C ASP A 92 -3.16 -9.45 -12.46
N GLY A 93 -3.56 -9.78 -11.24
CA GLY A 93 -3.35 -11.08 -10.59
C GLY A 93 -2.00 -11.24 -9.90
N SER A 94 -1.13 -10.23 -9.98
CA SER A 94 0.13 -10.24 -9.25
C SER A 94 -0.08 -10.09 -7.74
N ARG A 95 0.90 -10.57 -6.97
CA ARG A 95 0.89 -10.54 -5.51
C ARG A 95 2.13 -9.81 -5.04
N ILE A 96 1.93 -8.72 -4.30
CA ILE A 96 3.00 -7.83 -3.88
C ILE A 96 3.01 -7.64 -2.36
N HIS A 97 4.21 -7.60 -1.78
CA HIS A 97 4.41 -7.19 -0.40
C HIS A 97 4.35 -5.66 -0.30
N PRO A 98 3.95 -5.13 0.87
CA PRO A 98 4.14 -3.72 1.13
C PRO A 98 5.62 -3.36 1.23
N GLN A 99 5.90 -2.06 1.17
CA GLN A 99 7.20 -1.50 1.55
C GLN A 99 7.51 -1.85 3.02
N ALA A 100 8.79 -1.79 3.38
CA ALA A 100 9.27 -2.17 4.71
C ALA A 100 8.51 -1.43 5.82
N LEU A 101 8.03 -2.18 6.81
CA LEU A 101 7.31 -1.66 7.96
C LEU A 101 7.66 -2.47 9.22
N SER A 102 7.51 -1.85 10.38
CA SER A 102 7.71 -2.51 11.66
C SER A 102 6.77 -1.88 12.69
N GLN A 103 5.69 -2.60 13.01
CA GLN A 103 4.69 -2.15 13.96
C GLN A 103 4.57 -3.15 15.11
N SER A 104 4.87 -2.70 16.32
CA SER A 104 4.65 -3.48 17.54
C SER A 104 3.16 -3.48 17.90
N VAL A 105 2.58 -4.65 18.14
CA VAL A 105 1.16 -4.84 18.46
C VAL A 105 1.05 -5.71 19.70
N LEU A 106 0.31 -5.26 20.71
CA LEU A 106 0.07 -5.98 21.96
C LEU A 106 -0.78 -7.24 21.70
N ALA A 107 -0.81 -8.13 22.69
CA ALA A 107 -1.65 -9.32 22.62
C ALA A 107 -3.13 -8.94 22.48
N ASN A 108 -3.85 -9.56 21.53
CA ASN A 108 -5.26 -9.30 21.22
C ASN A 108 -5.59 -7.85 20.85
N GLU A 109 -4.58 -7.01 20.59
CA GLU A 109 -4.81 -5.63 20.17
C GLU A 109 -5.23 -5.58 18.71
N THR A 110 -6.23 -4.74 18.45
CA THR A 110 -6.70 -4.39 17.11
C THR A 110 -6.43 -2.93 16.86
N LEU A 111 -5.70 -2.62 15.78
CA LEU A 111 -5.36 -1.26 15.42
C LEU A 111 -5.47 -1.04 13.91
N SER A 112 -5.62 0.21 13.51
CA SER A 112 -5.60 0.61 12.09
C SER A 112 -4.34 1.37 11.77
N ILE A 113 -3.66 0.98 10.69
CA ILE A 113 -2.40 1.57 10.22
C ILE A 113 -2.41 1.79 8.72
N VAL A 114 -1.65 2.78 8.29
CA VAL A 114 -1.45 3.14 6.88
C VAL A 114 -0.21 2.43 6.36
N ILE A 115 -0.35 1.68 5.27
CA ILE A 115 0.68 0.83 4.67
C ILE A 115 0.93 1.24 3.23
N ASN A 116 2.19 1.40 2.83
CA ASN A 116 2.60 1.70 1.47
C ASN A 116 2.90 0.39 0.70
N PHE A 117 2.36 0.23 -0.49
CA PHE A 117 2.59 -0.91 -1.40
C PHE A 117 3.45 -0.56 -2.63
N GLY A 118 3.93 0.68 -2.72
CA GLY A 118 4.75 1.19 -3.79
C GLY A 118 3.92 1.61 -5.00
N MET A 119 4.54 1.58 -6.17
CA MET A 119 3.91 1.97 -7.43
C MET A 119 3.26 0.78 -8.11
N SER A 120 2.01 0.94 -8.56
CA SER A 120 1.32 -0.01 -9.42
C SER A 120 0.39 0.70 -10.39
N LYS A 121 0.45 0.29 -11.65
CA LYS A 121 -0.52 0.72 -12.66
C LYS A 121 -1.94 0.21 -12.36
N PHE A 122 -2.06 -0.95 -11.72
CA PHE A 122 -3.32 -1.64 -11.46
C PHE A 122 -3.78 -1.50 -10.00
N PRO A 123 -5.10 -1.43 -9.74
CA PRO A 123 -5.65 -1.30 -8.40
C PRO A 123 -5.41 -2.51 -7.52
N LEU A 124 -5.42 -2.27 -6.21
CA LEU A 124 -5.36 -3.33 -5.22
C LEU A 124 -6.77 -3.87 -4.99
N LEU A 125 -6.96 -5.16 -5.26
CA LEU A 125 -8.26 -5.81 -5.11
C LEU A 125 -8.46 -6.40 -3.73
N ASN A 126 -7.38 -6.82 -3.07
CA ASN A 126 -7.41 -7.40 -1.74
C ASN A 126 -6.11 -7.14 -0.98
N VAL A 127 -6.18 -7.09 0.35
CA VAL A 127 -5.02 -7.12 1.24
C VAL A 127 -5.29 -8.13 2.34
N TYR A 128 -4.38 -9.08 2.51
CA TYR A 128 -4.58 -10.21 3.40
C TYR A 128 -3.30 -10.61 4.12
N SER A 129 -3.49 -11.28 5.25
CA SER A 129 -2.47 -11.98 6.01
C SER A 129 -2.75 -13.49 5.95
N ARG A 130 -1.85 -14.28 6.53
CA ARG A 130 -1.99 -15.73 6.64
C ARG A 130 -1.71 -16.17 8.07
N THR A 131 -2.67 -16.88 8.66
CA THR A 131 -2.55 -17.49 9.99
C THR A 131 -2.34 -19.00 9.86
N GLU A 132 -1.75 -19.65 10.88
CA GLU A 132 -1.85 -21.10 11.00
C GLU A 132 -3.32 -21.47 11.24
N LYS A 133 -3.82 -22.47 10.52
CA LYS A 133 -5.17 -23.00 10.70
C LYS A 133 -5.23 -23.95 11.89
#